data_AF-A7MJ74-F1
#
_entry.id   AF-A7MJ74-F1
#
_cell.length_a   1.000
_cell.length_b   1.000
_cell.length_c   1.000
_cell.angle_alpha   90.00
_cell.angle_beta   90.00
_cell.angle_gamma   90.00
#
_symmetry.space_group_name_H-M   'P 1'
#
loop_
_entity.id
_entity.type
_entity.pdbx_description
1 polymer ?
#
loop_
_entity_poly.entity_id
_entity_poly.type
_entity_poly.pdbx_seq_one_letter_code
_entity_poly.pdbx_strand_id
1 'polypeptide(L)'
;MARDGQPDNKDKARVMVRILTSFILTVALTLVSVSALAQPLDVPPMRGVINDPADLLSGQEYAALLDDVSAINTRTHAQTAILVLPELKGDNLERFATRTFNSWRLGNAQRNDGVLILVAWHDRLMRIETGRGLQKTIPDEQASRVIKEQMLPWFRAGDLTAGLRHGLTGIDALLSHQPLPPATSPTWVQSWLKPLLLNFSYWLALPVLAIVLFALIMLRKKKTLVTLFFGTSCLLTPALAITSNFFPWVEPFLWLSFTVPFLLMILALIVVFAFPNYRLSAAGNGSSSGDTSAAWLATSHLHSSSGGDSASHHSSHHSVSSGDGGSSDGGGSSDNW
;
A
#
# COMPACT_ATOMS: atom_id res chain seq x y z
N MET A 1 -39.06 82.88 -6.05
CA MET A 1 -39.80 81.75 -5.45
C MET A 1 -39.62 80.56 -6.37
N ALA A 2 -39.36 79.32 -5.93
CA ALA A 2 -39.44 78.78 -4.56
C ALA A 2 -38.08 78.34 -3.99
N ARG A 3 -38.09 77.82 -2.75
CA ARG A 3 -36.89 77.41 -2.00
C ARG A 3 -36.35 76.07 -2.50
N ASP A 4 -35.05 75.98 -2.71
CA ASP A 4 -34.37 74.70 -2.89
C ASP A 4 -34.49 73.87 -1.59
N GLY A 5 -35.13 72.71 -1.71
CA GLY A 5 -35.35 71.78 -0.60
C GLY A 5 -34.10 70.96 -0.33
N GLN A 6 -33.08 71.56 0.27
CA GLN A 6 -31.86 70.84 0.65
C GLN A 6 -32.21 69.69 1.61
N PRO A 7 -31.97 68.41 1.23
CA PRO A 7 -32.53 67.26 1.95
C PRO A 7 -31.96 67.17 3.36
N ASP A 8 -32.86 67.04 4.35
CA ASP A 8 -32.53 67.00 5.78
C ASP A 8 -31.46 65.94 6.06
N ASN A 9 -30.40 66.35 6.77
CA ASN A 9 -29.32 65.48 7.20
C ASN A 9 -29.84 64.30 8.05
N LYS A 10 -30.95 64.50 8.78
CA LYS A 10 -31.64 63.44 9.54
C LYS A 10 -32.18 62.33 8.65
N ASP A 11 -32.65 62.63 7.45
CA ASP A 11 -33.18 61.62 6.54
C ASP A 11 -32.07 60.81 5.87
N LYS A 12 -30.92 61.46 5.55
CA LYS A 12 -29.71 60.74 5.12
C LYS A 12 -29.21 59.77 6.19
N ALA A 13 -29.19 60.20 7.46
CA ALA A 13 -28.83 59.34 8.59
C ALA A 13 -29.79 58.15 8.75
N ARG A 14 -31.11 58.39 8.66
CA ARG A 14 -32.13 57.32 8.72
C ARG A 14 -31.97 56.30 7.59
N VAL A 15 -31.73 56.75 6.37
CA VAL A 15 -31.49 55.86 5.21
C VAL A 15 -30.22 55.04 5.41
N MET A 16 -29.12 55.67 5.86
CA MET A 16 -27.86 54.96 6.09
C MET A 16 -27.95 53.93 7.22
N VAL A 17 -28.65 54.24 8.33
CA VAL A 17 -28.93 53.28 9.39
C VAL A 17 -29.75 52.09 8.86
N ARG A 18 -30.80 52.33 8.06
CA ARG A 18 -31.61 51.25 7.46
C ARG A 18 -30.81 50.34 6.56
N ILE A 19 -29.91 50.91 5.74
CA ILE A 19 -28.98 50.14 4.89
C ILE A 19 -28.03 49.30 5.74
N LEU A 20 -27.43 49.89 6.80
CA LEU A 20 -26.55 49.14 7.71
C LEU A 20 -27.30 47.99 8.41
N THR A 21 -28.49 48.25 8.94
CA THR A 21 -29.29 47.20 9.61
C THR A 21 -29.71 46.11 8.63
N SER A 22 -30.05 46.45 7.38
CA SER A 22 -30.37 45.47 6.35
C SER A 22 -29.15 44.62 6.00
N PHE A 23 -27.97 45.24 5.85
CA PHE A 23 -26.72 44.54 5.56
C PHE A 23 -26.34 43.57 6.70
N ILE A 24 -26.40 44.04 7.95
CA ILE A 24 -26.15 43.21 9.14
C ILE A 24 -27.15 42.04 9.20
N LEU A 25 -28.43 42.28 8.93
CA LEU A 25 -29.46 41.23 8.93
C LEU A 25 -29.22 40.20 7.82
N THR A 26 -28.85 40.62 6.60
CA THR A 26 -28.52 39.71 5.50
C THR A 26 -27.27 38.89 5.82
N VAL A 27 -26.22 39.52 6.35
CA VAL A 27 -25.00 38.80 6.77
C VAL A 27 -25.32 37.78 7.86
N ALA A 28 -26.04 38.18 8.92
CA ALA A 28 -26.47 37.25 9.98
C ALA A 28 -27.30 36.08 9.44
N LEU A 29 -28.24 36.34 8.52
CA LEU A 29 -29.05 35.29 7.88
C LEU A 29 -28.20 34.31 7.07
N THR A 30 -27.22 34.81 6.29
CA THR A 30 -26.30 33.94 5.53
C THR A 30 -25.40 33.09 6.43
N LEU A 31 -24.91 33.62 7.55
CA LEU A 31 -24.13 32.86 8.52
C LEU A 31 -24.94 31.72 9.16
N VAL A 32 -26.21 31.98 9.51
CA VAL A 32 -27.12 30.94 10.05
C VAL A 32 -27.39 29.84 9.02
N SER A 33 -27.53 30.18 7.73
CA SER A 33 -27.73 29.18 6.67
C SER A 33 -26.53 28.25 6.45
N VAL A 34 -25.29 28.73 6.64
CA VAL A 34 -24.09 27.87 6.51
C VAL A 34 -24.01 26.83 7.62
N SER A 35 -24.37 27.19 8.87
CA SER A 35 -24.40 26.23 9.99
C SER A 35 -25.46 25.13 9.83
N ALA A 36 -26.49 25.32 9.00
CA ALA A 36 -27.56 24.35 8.79
C ALA A 36 -27.20 23.20 7.81
N LEU A 37 -26.03 23.24 7.16
CA LEU A 37 -25.58 22.22 6.21
C LEU A 37 -24.73 21.10 6.83
N ALA A 38 -24.28 21.25 8.08
CA ALA A 38 -23.56 20.21 8.81
C ALA A 38 -24.54 19.15 9.36
N GLN A 39 -25.08 18.32 8.47
CA GLN A 39 -25.84 17.14 8.89
C GLN A 39 -24.89 16.10 9.48
N PRO A 40 -25.23 15.45 10.62
CA PRO A 40 -24.41 14.38 11.18
C PRO A 40 -24.33 13.23 10.18
N LEU A 41 -23.14 12.67 10.00
CA LEU A 41 -22.95 11.54 9.11
C LEU A 41 -23.65 10.29 9.70
N ASP A 42 -24.44 9.61 8.89
CA ASP A 42 -25.08 8.35 9.27
C ASP A 42 -24.00 7.30 9.58
N VAL A 43 -24.19 6.58 10.69
CA VAL A 43 -23.25 5.52 11.09
C VAL A 43 -23.45 4.31 10.16
N PRO A 44 -22.39 3.82 9.48
CA PRO A 44 -22.50 2.61 8.67
C PRO A 44 -22.83 1.39 9.55
N PRO A 45 -23.66 0.45 9.07
CA PRO A 45 -23.95 -0.77 9.83
C PRO A 45 -22.69 -1.63 9.97
N MET A 46 -22.48 -2.20 11.15
CA MET A 46 -21.38 -3.14 11.41
C MET A 46 -21.58 -4.41 10.56
N ARG A 47 -20.73 -4.60 9.56
CA ARG A 47 -20.70 -5.80 8.68
C ARG A 47 -19.77 -6.88 9.22
N GLY A 48 -18.82 -6.49 10.05
CA GLY A 48 -17.85 -7.38 10.70
C GLY A 48 -16.91 -6.61 11.61
N VAL A 49 -15.76 -7.23 11.90
CA VAL A 49 -14.69 -6.64 12.72
C VAL A 49 -14.03 -5.44 12.02
N ILE A 50 -13.85 -5.53 10.70
CA ILE A 50 -13.31 -4.47 9.85
C ILE A 50 -14.44 -3.97 8.96
N ASN A 51 -14.64 -2.67 8.95
CA ASN A 51 -15.70 -2.01 8.21
C ASN A 51 -15.05 -0.96 7.31
N ASP A 52 -15.00 -1.26 6.02
CA ASP A 52 -14.51 -0.36 4.98
C ASP A 52 -15.59 -0.29 3.89
N PRO A 53 -16.54 0.65 3.98
CA PRO A 53 -17.61 0.80 3.00
C PRO A 53 -17.14 1.48 1.70
N ALA A 54 -15.86 1.84 1.58
CA ALA A 54 -15.28 2.53 0.41
C ALA A 54 -14.21 1.69 -0.32
N ASP A 55 -13.99 0.44 0.10
CA ASP A 55 -12.99 -0.49 -0.46
C ASP A 55 -11.59 0.15 -0.61
N LEU A 56 -11.16 0.90 0.42
CA LEU A 56 -9.83 1.51 0.54
C LEU A 56 -8.73 0.47 0.82
N LEU A 57 -9.09 -0.66 1.44
CA LEU A 57 -8.22 -1.81 1.69
C LEU A 57 -8.38 -2.84 0.56
N SER A 58 -7.27 -3.35 0.01
CA SER A 58 -7.35 -4.50 -0.90
C SER A 58 -7.79 -5.77 -0.17
N GLY A 59 -8.38 -6.74 -0.88
CA GLY A 59 -8.87 -7.98 -0.27
C GLY A 59 -7.81 -8.79 0.50
N GLN A 60 -6.53 -8.69 0.11
CA GLN A 60 -5.41 -9.30 0.83
C GLN A 60 -5.10 -8.56 2.14
N GLU A 61 -5.16 -7.22 2.13
CA GLU A 61 -4.92 -6.39 3.31
C GLU A 61 -6.06 -6.52 4.32
N TYR A 62 -7.30 -6.51 3.83
CA TYR A 62 -8.49 -6.79 4.64
C TYR A 62 -8.40 -8.16 5.33
N ALA A 63 -8.05 -9.22 4.60
CA ALA A 63 -7.92 -10.56 5.16
C ALA A 63 -6.81 -10.62 6.23
N ALA A 64 -5.63 -10.04 5.95
CA ALA A 64 -4.52 -10.06 6.89
C ALA A 64 -4.81 -9.23 8.16
N LEU A 65 -5.49 -8.09 8.05
CA LEU A 65 -5.94 -7.32 9.20
C LEU A 65 -7.04 -8.07 9.98
N LEU A 66 -7.93 -8.81 9.30
CA LEU A 66 -8.98 -9.60 9.96
C LEU A 66 -8.36 -10.70 10.83
N ASP A 67 -7.35 -11.40 10.31
CA ASP A 67 -6.58 -12.39 11.06
C ASP A 67 -5.91 -11.74 12.28
N ASP A 68 -5.21 -10.61 12.09
CA ASP A 68 -4.56 -9.84 13.17
C ASP A 68 -5.55 -9.49 14.30
N VAL A 69 -6.72 -8.91 13.97
CA VAL A 69 -7.72 -8.53 14.98
C VAL A 69 -8.37 -9.75 15.63
N SER A 70 -8.63 -10.82 14.87
CA SER A 70 -9.21 -12.05 15.42
C SER A 70 -8.30 -12.70 16.47
N ALA A 71 -6.98 -12.67 16.24
CA ALA A 71 -5.99 -13.19 17.18
C ALA A 71 -5.93 -12.35 18.47
N ILE A 72 -5.96 -11.02 18.35
CA ILE A 72 -6.00 -10.08 19.49
C ILE A 72 -7.26 -10.33 20.32
N ASN A 73 -8.44 -10.33 19.68
CA ASN A 73 -9.71 -10.53 20.37
C ASN A 73 -9.80 -11.90 21.06
N THR A 74 -9.25 -12.96 20.43
CA THR A 74 -9.21 -14.31 21.01
C THR A 74 -8.31 -14.38 22.26
N ARG A 75 -7.14 -13.73 22.24
CA ARG A 75 -6.17 -13.78 23.35
C ARG A 75 -6.49 -12.83 24.50
N THR A 76 -7.00 -11.65 24.20
CA THR A 76 -7.28 -10.60 25.22
C THR A 76 -8.72 -10.64 25.74
N HIS A 77 -9.60 -11.40 25.06
CA HIS A 77 -11.06 -11.38 25.21
C HIS A 77 -11.71 -10.01 24.98
N ALA A 78 -10.97 -8.99 24.54
CA ALA A 78 -11.52 -7.68 24.18
C ALA A 78 -12.19 -7.73 22.80
N GLN A 79 -13.08 -6.78 22.51
CA GLN A 79 -13.68 -6.64 21.18
C GLN A 79 -13.13 -5.41 20.45
N THR A 80 -12.03 -5.60 19.74
CA THR A 80 -11.48 -4.59 18.84
C THR A 80 -12.21 -4.61 17.50
N ALA A 81 -12.52 -3.44 16.95
CA ALA A 81 -13.07 -3.24 15.61
C ALA A 81 -12.40 -2.05 14.90
N ILE A 82 -12.40 -2.08 13.56
CA ILE A 82 -11.85 -1.03 12.71
C ILE A 82 -12.97 -0.46 11.83
N LEU A 83 -13.02 0.87 11.72
CA LEU A 83 -13.81 1.60 10.74
C LEU A 83 -12.89 2.49 9.90
N VAL A 84 -12.80 2.21 8.61
CA VAL A 84 -12.13 3.09 7.64
C VAL A 84 -13.21 3.82 6.85
N LEU A 85 -13.10 5.13 6.72
CA LEU A 85 -13.97 5.98 5.91
C LEU A 85 -13.13 6.84 4.97
N PRO A 86 -13.67 7.26 3.81
CA PRO A 86 -13.00 8.24 2.97
C PRO A 86 -13.01 9.62 3.65
N GLU A 87 -14.16 10.06 4.20
CA GLU A 87 -14.40 11.39 4.73
C GLU A 87 -15.54 11.38 5.77
N LEU A 88 -15.52 12.33 6.71
CA LEU A 88 -16.56 12.61 7.71
C LEU A 88 -17.59 13.65 7.23
N LYS A 89 -17.37 14.28 6.06
CA LYS A 89 -18.25 15.29 5.45
C LYS A 89 -18.56 16.49 6.36
N GLY A 90 -17.62 16.86 7.23
CA GLY A 90 -17.75 17.97 8.18
C GLY A 90 -18.38 17.60 9.53
N ASP A 91 -18.71 16.33 9.79
CA ASP A 91 -19.04 15.87 11.14
C ASP A 91 -17.79 15.85 12.03
N ASN A 92 -17.99 15.94 13.34
CA ASN A 92 -16.92 15.92 14.32
C ASN A 92 -16.47 14.48 14.62
N LEU A 93 -15.19 14.20 14.41
CA LEU A 93 -14.54 12.90 14.61
C LEU A 93 -14.86 12.25 15.96
N GLU A 94 -14.74 12.99 17.07
CA GLU A 94 -14.97 12.47 18.42
C GLU A 94 -16.43 12.04 18.60
N ARG A 95 -17.38 12.94 18.28
CA ARG A 95 -18.82 12.63 18.34
C ARG A 95 -19.19 11.48 17.43
N PHE A 96 -18.66 11.45 16.21
CA PHE A 96 -18.93 10.38 15.25
C PHE A 96 -18.40 9.03 15.73
N ALA A 97 -17.20 8.98 16.33
CA ALA A 97 -16.64 7.77 16.93
C ALA A 97 -17.48 7.26 18.11
N THR A 98 -17.84 8.13 19.07
CA THR A 98 -18.68 7.74 20.21
C THR A 98 -20.09 7.30 19.78
N ARG A 99 -20.72 7.98 18.79
CA ARG A 99 -21.99 7.51 18.20
C ARG A 99 -21.83 6.14 17.55
N THR A 100 -20.75 5.94 16.79
CA THR A 100 -20.46 4.67 16.12
C THR A 100 -20.31 3.54 17.15
N PHE A 101 -19.41 3.69 18.12
CA PHE A 101 -19.16 2.74 19.20
C PHE A 101 -20.44 2.30 19.90
N ASN A 102 -21.26 3.28 20.31
CA ASN A 102 -22.50 3.02 21.05
C ASN A 102 -23.61 2.41 20.17
N SER A 103 -23.66 2.74 18.87
CA SER A 103 -24.62 2.13 17.94
C SER A 103 -24.27 0.67 17.61
N TRP A 104 -22.98 0.35 17.50
CA TRP A 104 -22.46 -1.00 17.28
C TRP A 104 -22.40 -1.83 18.56
N ARG A 105 -22.59 -1.18 19.73
CA ARG A 105 -22.58 -1.78 21.07
C ARG A 105 -21.29 -2.56 21.35
N LEU A 106 -20.16 -1.95 20.97
CA LEU A 106 -18.88 -2.62 20.89
C LEU A 106 -18.33 -3.01 22.28
N GLY A 107 -17.93 -4.27 22.43
CA GLY A 107 -17.55 -4.88 23.70
C GLY A 107 -18.72 -5.60 24.38
N ASN A 108 -18.43 -6.32 25.45
CA ASN A 108 -19.42 -7.03 26.25
C ASN A 108 -20.19 -6.06 27.17
N ALA A 109 -21.50 -6.26 27.34
CA ALA A 109 -22.35 -5.43 28.20
C ALA A 109 -21.84 -5.26 29.65
N GLN A 110 -21.22 -6.30 30.22
CA GLN A 110 -20.67 -6.26 31.58
C GLN A 110 -19.25 -5.70 31.60
N ARG A 111 -18.35 -6.25 30.77
CA ARG A 111 -16.92 -5.89 30.76
C ARG A 111 -16.61 -4.55 30.10
N ASN A 112 -17.46 -4.05 29.20
CA ASN A 112 -17.30 -2.78 28.45
C ASN A 112 -15.90 -2.66 27.82
N ASP A 113 -15.50 -3.76 27.18
CA ASP A 113 -14.17 -4.09 26.65
C ASP A 113 -14.03 -3.90 25.14
N GLY A 114 -14.79 -2.96 24.58
CA GLY A 114 -14.71 -2.60 23.16
C GLY A 114 -13.58 -1.61 22.88
N VAL A 115 -12.94 -1.73 21.71
CA VAL A 115 -12.00 -0.74 21.17
C VAL A 115 -12.33 -0.48 19.70
N LEU A 116 -12.66 0.76 19.34
CA LEU A 116 -12.89 1.16 17.95
C LEU A 116 -11.70 1.98 17.46
N ILE A 117 -11.04 1.52 16.41
CA ILE A 117 -10.08 2.31 15.63
C ILE A 117 -10.83 2.91 14.44
N LEU A 118 -10.91 4.23 14.37
CA LEU A 118 -11.62 4.97 13.32
C LEU A 118 -10.63 5.81 12.53
N VAL A 119 -10.63 5.69 11.21
CA VAL A 119 -9.78 6.46 10.29
C VAL A 119 -10.63 7.08 9.20
N ALA A 120 -10.59 8.41 9.05
CA ALA A 120 -11.13 9.14 7.92
C ALA A 120 -9.96 9.59 7.01
N TRP A 121 -9.77 8.85 5.91
CA TRP A 121 -8.52 8.81 5.16
C TRP A 121 -8.21 10.12 4.41
N HIS A 122 -9.18 10.71 3.72
CA HIS A 122 -8.99 11.96 2.98
C HIS A 122 -8.95 13.18 3.89
N ASP A 123 -9.73 13.17 4.98
CA ASP A 123 -9.72 14.21 6.01
C ASP A 123 -8.43 14.20 6.86
N ARG A 124 -7.63 13.12 6.78
CA ARG A 124 -6.42 12.88 7.58
C ARG A 124 -6.70 12.89 9.09
N LEU A 125 -7.83 12.31 9.48
CA LEU A 125 -8.31 12.25 10.85
C LEU A 125 -8.36 10.80 11.36
N MET A 126 -7.85 10.56 12.56
CA MET A 126 -7.90 9.24 13.20
C MET A 126 -8.24 9.34 14.67
N ARG A 127 -8.98 8.34 15.18
CA ARG A 127 -9.37 8.23 16.59
C ARG A 127 -9.32 6.78 17.04
N ILE A 128 -8.86 6.57 18.26
CA ILE A 128 -9.07 5.34 19.03
C ILE A 128 -10.11 5.69 20.09
N GLU A 129 -11.25 5.01 20.06
CA GLU A 129 -12.32 5.11 21.06
C GLU A 129 -12.30 3.85 21.93
N THR A 130 -12.24 4.01 23.26
CA THR A 130 -12.19 2.89 24.21
C THR A 130 -13.49 2.79 25.02
N GLY A 131 -13.93 1.56 25.27
CA GLY A 131 -15.04 1.27 26.17
C GLY A 131 -14.69 1.57 27.63
N ARG A 132 -15.71 1.85 28.45
CA ARG A 132 -15.54 2.27 29.86
C ARG A 132 -14.74 1.30 30.71
N GLY A 133 -14.80 0.00 30.41
CA GLY A 133 -14.02 -1.02 31.13
C GLY A 133 -12.52 -0.98 30.84
N LEU A 134 -12.11 -0.43 29.70
CA LEU A 134 -10.72 -0.35 29.27
C LEU A 134 -10.02 0.96 29.61
N GLN A 135 -10.72 1.98 30.12
CA GLN A 135 -10.09 3.28 30.48
C GLN A 135 -8.91 3.15 31.48
N LYS A 136 -8.86 2.07 32.28
CA LYS A 136 -7.74 1.75 33.18
C LYS A 136 -6.57 1.02 32.49
N THR A 137 -6.85 0.28 31.42
CA THR A 137 -5.88 -0.54 30.66
C THR A 137 -5.30 0.22 29.47
N ILE A 138 -6.16 1.00 28.81
CA ILE A 138 -5.86 1.93 27.71
C ILE A 138 -6.40 3.32 28.12
N PRO A 139 -5.69 4.06 29.00
CA PRO A 139 -6.00 5.47 29.24
C PRO A 139 -5.79 6.31 27.99
N ASP A 140 -6.43 7.48 27.93
CA ASP A 140 -6.36 8.45 26.82
C ASP A 140 -4.90 8.80 26.45
N GLU A 141 -4.02 8.90 27.44
CA GLU A 141 -2.58 9.12 27.23
C GLU A 141 -1.92 7.98 26.43
N GLN A 142 -2.18 6.72 26.80
CA GLN A 142 -1.61 5.56 26.10
C GLN A 142 -2.25 5.37 24.73
N ALA A 143 -3.54 5.68 24.56
CA ALA A 143 -4.18 5.76 23.26
C ALA A 143 -3.51 6.82 22.36
N SER A 144 -3.20 8.00 22.91
CA SER A 144 -2.47 9.07 22.19
C SER A 144 -1.06 8.62 21.80
N ARG A 145 -0.37 7.87 22.66
CA ARG A 145 0.94 7.28 22.36
C ARG A 145 0.87 6.23 21.25
N VAL A 146 -0.12 5.33 21.26
CA VAL A 146 -0.33 4.38 20.14
C VAL A 146 -0.52 5.13 18.83
N ILE A 147 -1.36 6.17 18.81
CA ILE A 147 -1.58 6.98 17.62
C ILE A 147 -0.25 7.62 17.14
N LYS A 148 0.47 8.32 18.01
CA LYS A 148 1.67 9.09 17.65
C LYS A 148 2.90 8.23 17.34
N GLU A 149 3.10 7.15 18.07
CA GLU A 149 4.30 6.30 17.98
C GLU A 149 4.14 5.14 16.99
N GLN A 150 2.90 4.68 16.73
CA GLN A 150 2.64 3.47 15.93
C GLN A 150 1.78 3.70 14.69
N MET A 151 0.83 4.64 14.67
CA MET A 151 -0.06 4.86 13.50
C MET A 151 0.43 6.02 12.61
N LEU A 152 0.67 7.17 13.23
CA LEU A 152 1.00 8.45 12.60
C LEU A 152 2.20 8.38 11.62
N PRO A 153 3.32 7.67 11.92
CA PRO A 153 4.44 7.61 10.98
C PRO A 153 4.10 6.92 9.64
N TRP A 154 3.20 5.94 9.67
CA TRP A 154 2.80 5.16 8.50
C TRP A 154 1.71 5.86 7.68
N PHE A 155 0.75 6.49 8.35
CA PHE A 155 -0.27 7.30 7.68
C PHE A 155 0.37 8.49 6.94
N ARG A 156 1.40 9.13 7.52
CA ARG A 156 2.22 10.15 6.81
C ARG A 156 2.97 9.62 5.60
N ALA A 157 3.31 8.33 5.56
CA ALA A 157 3.90 7.67 4.41
C ALA A 157 2.86 7.13 3.40
N GLY A 158 1.56 7.33 3.64
CA GLY A 158 0.48 6.85 2.79
C GLY A 158 0.15 5.35 2.95
N ASP A 159 0.66 4.70 4.00
CA ASP A 159 0.50 3.26 4.23
C ASP A 159 -0.57 3.00 5.30
N LEU A 160 -1.84 3.02 4.86
CA LEU A 160 -3.02 2.78 5.71
C LEU A 160 -2.93 1.43 6.43
N THR A 161 -2.66 0.36 5.69
CA THR A 161 -2.63 -1.01 6.22
C THR A 161 -1.53 -1.20 7.26
N ALA A 162 -0.31 -0.68 7.01
CA ALA A 162 0.75 -0.75 8.01
C ALA A 162 0.42 0.07 9.26
N GLY A 163 -0.10 1.29 9.11
CA GLY A 163 -0.49 2.11 10.26
C GLY A 163 -1.59 1.48 11.12
N LEU A 164 -2.58 0.82 10.49
CA LEU A 164 -3.59 0.04 11.19
C LEU A 164 -2.98 -1.15 11.93
N ARG A 165 -2.11 -1.95 11.29
CA ARG A 165 -1.44 -3.10 11.93
C ARG A 165 -0.54 -2.69 13.11
N HIS A 166 0.21 -1.61 12.96
CA HIS A 166 1.05 -1.09 14.05
C HIS A 166 0.20 -0.50 15.19
N GLY A 167 -0.92 0.17 14.87
CA GLY A 167 -1.93 0.57 15.84
C GLY A 167 -2.51 -0.62 16.63
N LEU A 168 -2.93 -1.68 15.93
CA LEU A 168 -3.38 -2.93 16.54
C LEU A 168 -2.32 -3.55 17.45
N THR A 169 -1.06 -3.59 17.02
CA THR A 169 0.06 -4.11 17.83
C THR A 169 0.25 -3.29 19.11
N GLY A 170 0.08 -1.96 19.05
CA GLY A 170 0.10 -1.09 20.22
C GLY A 170 -1.06 -1.33 21.18
N ILE A 171 -2.29 -1.45 20.65
CA ILE A 171 -3.48 -1.79 21.45
C ILE A 171 -3.33 -3.16 22.12
N ASP A 172 -2.84 -4.15 21.39
CA ASP A 172 -2.62 -5.50 21.88
C ASP A 172 -1.62 -5.57 23.04
N ALA A 173 -0.51 -4.82 22.94
CA ALA A 173 0.45 -4.69 24.03
C ALA A 173 -0.22 -4.13 25.30
N LEU A 174 -1.01 -3.06 25.17
CA LEU A 174 -1.72 -2.45 26.30
C LEU A 174 -2.77 -3.40 26.91
N LEU A 175 -3.58 -4.07 26.08
CA LEU A 175 -4.55 -5.08 26.53
C LEU A 175 -3.88 -6.27 27.24
N SER A 176 -2.66 -6.61 26.85
CA SER A 176 -1.84 -7.66 27.46
C SER A 176 -1.03 -7.19 28.67
N HIS A 177 -1.20 -5.94 29.11
CA HIS A 177 -0.41 -5.27 30.15
C HIS A 177 1.12 -5.28 29.89
N GLN A 178 1.51 -5.30 28.62
CA GLN A 178 2.89 -5.21 28.15
C GLN A 178 3.27 -3.76 27.86
N PRO A 179 4.56 -3.39 27.94
CA PRO A 179 5.01 -2.07 27.48
C PRO A 179 4.73 -1.91 25.98
N LEU A 180 4.40 -0.68 25.56
CA LEU A 180 4.27 -0.38 24.13
C LEU A 180 5.57 -0.72 23.39
N PRO A 181 5.48 -1.28 22.17
CA PRO A 181 6.65 -1.47 21.32
C PRO A 181 7.34 -0.13 21.03
N PRO A 182 8.64 -0.12 20.67
CA PRO A 182 9.33 1.10 20.27
C PRO A 182 8.59 1.78 19.11
N ALA A 183 8.66 3.11 19.03
CA ALA A 183 8.02 3.88 17.98
C ALA A 183 8.46 3.38 16.59
N THR A 184 7.51 2.96 15.77
CA THR A 184 7.81 2.34 14.47
C THR A 184 7.63 3.36 13.35
N SER A 185 8.72 3.76 12.71
CA SER A 185 8.68 4.53 11.46
C SER A 185 8.90 3.63 10.25
N PRO A 186 8.26 3.92 9.10
CA PRO A 186 8.60 3.27 7.84
C PRO A 186 10.08 3.50 7.54
N THR A 187 10.84 2.41 7.36
CA THR A 187 12.23 2.54 6.93
C THR A 187 12.28 3.19 5.55
N TRP A 188 13.28 4.03 5.29
CA TRP A 188 13.46 4.65 3.96
C TRP A 188 13.41 3.58 2.86
N VAL A 189 14.05 2.42 3.13
CA VAL A 189 14.03 1.18 2.34
C VAL A 189 12.61 0.77 1.97
N GLN A 190 11.73 0.52 2.94
CA GLN A 190 10.34 0.13 2.69
C GLN A 190 9.59 1.20 1.89
N SER A 191 9.80 2.49 2.17
CA SER A 191 9.12 3.59 1.49
C SER A 191 9.44 3.67 -0.01
N TRP A 192 10.69 3.44 -0.42
CA TRP A 192 11.05 3.44 -1.86
C TRP A 192 10.82 2.08 -2.54
N LEU A 193 10.97 0.97 -1.81
CA LEU A 193 10.82 -0.38 -2.38
C LEU A 193 9.37 -0.86 -2.45
N LYS A 194 8.47 -0.57 -1.51
CA LYS A 194 7.06 -1.03 -1.59
C LYS A 194 6.39 -0.68 -2.92
N PRO A 195 6.36 0.59 -3.38
CA PRO A 195 5.71 0.93 -4.64
C PRO A 195 6.44 0.33 -5.85
N LEU A 196 7.76 0.12 -5.76
CA LEU A 196 8.56 -0.51 -6.80
C LEU A 196 8.28 -2.02 -6.89
N LEU A 197 8.14 -2.70 -5.75
CA LEU A 197 7.91 -4.14 -5.61
C LEU A 197 6.46 -4.53 -5.93
N LEU A 198 5.48 -3.78 -5.42
CA LEU A 198 4.06 -4.07 -5.63
C LEU A 198 3.58 -3.63 -7.02
N ASN A 199 4.17 -2.57 -7.59
CA ASN A 199 3.94 -2.18 -8.98
C ASN A 199 5.03 -2.69 -9.96
N PHE A 200 5.73 -3.80 -9.63
CA PHE A 200 6.48 -4.58 -10.64
C PHE A 200 5.52 -5.30 -11.59
N SER A 201 4.76 -4.52 -12.35
CA SER A 201 4.13 -4.98 -13.57
C SER A 201 5.24 -5.51 -14.49
N TYR A 202 5.03 -6.69 -15.09
CA TYR A 202 6.02 -7.35 -15.94
C TYR A 202 6.57 -6.43 -17.06
N TRP A 203 5.75 -5.47 -17.50
CA TRP A 203 6.09 -4.42 -18.47
C TRP A 203 7.22 -3.47 -18.02
N LEU A 204 7.42 -3.25 -16.72
CA LEU A 204 8.55 -2.49 -16.15
C LEU A 204 9.76 -3.39 -15.84
N ALA A 205 9.53 -4.66 -15.52
CA ALA A 205 10.62 -5.61 -15.25
C ALA A 205 11.44 -5.93 -16.52
N LEU A 206 10.78 -6.08 -17.67
CA LEU A 206 11.43 -6.39 -18.96
C LEU A 206 12.50 -5.35 -19.40
N PRO A 207 12.24 -4.02 -19.43
CA PRO A 207 13.25 -3.05 -19.82
C PRO A 207 14.40 -2.96 -18.80
N VAL A 208 14.13 -3.10 -17.50
CA VAL A 208 15.20 -3.12 -16.48
C VAL A 208 16.08 -4.36 -16.64
N LEU A 209 15.48 -5.54 -16.86
CA LEU A 209 16.22 -6.76 -17.17
C LEU A 209 17.03 -6.62 -18.46
N ALA A 210 16.46 -6.01 -19.51
CA ALA A 210 17.16 -5.73 -20.76
C ALA A 210 18.33 -4.74 -20.58
N ILE A 211 18.19 -3.71 -19.74
CA ILE A 211 19.26 -2.76 -19.40
C ILE A 211 20.36 -3.45 -18.59
N VAL A 212 20.02 -4.30 -17.62
CA VAL A 212 21.00 -5.08 -16.84
C VAL A 212 21.73 -6.08 -17.73
N LEU A 213 21.03 -6.79 -18.62
CA LEU A 213 21.64 -7.66 -19.62
C LEU A 213 22.53 -6.86 -20.59
N PHE A 214 22.07 -5.71 -21.09
CA PHE A 214 22.84 -4.83 -21.97
C PHE A 214 24.10 -4.28 -21.28
N ALA A 215 24.00 -3.91 -20.00
CA ALA A 215 25.15 -3.52 -19.18
C ALA A 215 26.12 -4.69 -19.01
N LEU A 216 25.65 -5.89 -18.69
CA LEU A 216 26.49 -7.09 -18.60
C LEU A 216 27.14 -7.45 -19.96
N ILE A 217 26.45 -7.22 -21.07
CA ILE A 217 26.95 -7.38 -22.44
C ILE A 217 28.05 -6.34 -22.75
N MET A 218 27.86 -5.08 -22.33
CA MET A 218 28.88 -4.02 -22.45
C MET A 218 30.10 -4.27 -21.54
N LEU A 219 29.89 -4.84 -20.35
CA LEU A 219 30.90 -5.03 -19.32
C LEU A 219 31.76 -6.29 -19.49
N ARG A 220 31.42 -7.24 -20.39
CA ARG A 220 32.17 -8.49 -20.55
C ARG A 220 32.62 -8.79 -21.99
N LYS A 221 33.86 -9.29 -22.09
CA LYS A 221 34.57 -9.60 -23.35
C LYS A 221 33.70 -10.45 -24.29
N LYS A 222 33.59 -10.01 -25.56
CA LYS A 222 32.74 -10.54 -26.65
C LYS A 222 32.68 -12.07 -26.84
N LYS A 223 33.63 -12.84 -26.29
CA LYS A 223 33.73 -14.30 -26.47
C LYS A 223 32.69 -15.10 -25.67
N THR A 224 32.29 -14.65 -24.48
CA THR A 224 31.32 -15.38 -23.63
C THR A 224 29.88 -15.32 -24.17
N LEU A 225 29.58 -14.29 -24.97
CA LEU A 225 28.23 -14.01 -25.47
C LEU A 225 27.77 -15.02 -26.52
N VAL A 226 28.66 -15.45 -27.42
CA VAL A 226 28.36 -16.47 -28.45
C VAL A 226 28.02 -17.82 -27.81
N THR A 227 28.79 -18.23 -26.81
CA THR A 227 28.57 -19.49 -26.08
C THR A 227 27.23 -19.51 -25.35
N LEU A 228 26.82 -18.36 -24.79
CA LEU A 228 25.58 -18.27 -24.04
C LEU A 228 24.36 -18.28 -24.98
N PHE A 229 24.39 -17.51 -26.08
CA PHE A 229 23.33 -17.54 -27.10
C PHE A 229 23.14 -18.93 -27.73
N PHE A 230 24.22 -19.61 -28.13
CA PHE A 230 24.11 -20.97 -28.68
C PHE A 230 23.69 -21.99 -27.61
N GLY A 231 24.19 -21.87 -26.37
CA GLY A 231 23.85 -22.79 -25.28
C GLY A 231 22.39 -22.69 -24.84
N THR A 232 21.89 -21.49 -24.55
CA THR A 232 20.53 -21.31 -24.06
C THR A 232 19.49 -21.54 -25.14
N SER A 233 19.67 -21.04 -26.36
CA SER A 233 18.71 -21.28 -27.46
C SER A 233 18.63 -22.74 -27.89
N CYS A 234 19.70 -23.53 -27.75
CA CYS A 234 19.68 -24.96 -28.07
C CYS A 234 19.00 -25.81 -26.97
N LEU A 235 19.14 -25.43 -25.69
CA LEU A 235 18.59 -26.19 -24.56
C LEU A 235 17.17 -25.78 -24.14
N LEU A 236 16.81 -24.50 -24.23
CA LEU A 236 15.49 -24.01 -23.79
C LEU A 236 14.36 -24.48 -24.72
N THR A 237 14.67 -24.61 -26.02
CA THR A 237 13.70 -24.94 -27.07
C THR A 237 13.08 -26.33 -26.95
N PRO A 238 13.84 -27.44 -26.77
CA PRO A 238 13.24 -28.75 -26.50
C PRO A 238 12.47 -28.79 -25.16
N ALA A 239 12.89 -28.02 -24.15
CA ALA A 239 12.18 -27.95 -22.87
C ALA A 239 10.80 -27.27 -22.98
N LEU A 240 10.69 -26.20 -23.79
CA LEU A 240 9.41 -25.54 -24.08
C LEU A 240 8.52 -26.34 -25.04
N ALA A 241 9.09 -27.14 -25.95
CA ALA A 241 8.33 -28.05 -26.81
C ALA A 241 7.64 -29.19 -26.02
N ILE A 242 8.24 -29.65 -24.92
CA ILE A 242 7.63 -30.68 -24.05
C ILE A 242 6.43 -30.13 -23.27
N THR A 243 6.40 -28.82 -22.96
CA THR A 243 5.31 -28.19 -22.20
C THR A 243 4.20 -27.58 -23.06
N SER A 244 4.40 -27.39 -24.37
CA SER A 244 3.41 -26.75 -25.26
C SER A 244 2.09 -27.50 -25.40
N ASN A 245 2.09 -28.83 -25.24
CA ASN A 245 0.89 -29.69 -25.29
C ASN A 245 -0.21 -29.33 -24.25
N PHE A 246 0.08 -28.48 -23.26
CA PHE A 246 -0.91 -28.03 -22.26
C PHE A 246 -1.50 -26.63 -22.54
N PHE A 247 -0.87 -25.79 -23.37
CA PHE A 247 -1.22 -24.37 -23.46
C PHE A 247 -1.09 -23.78 -24.88
N PRO A 248 -2.14 -23.86 -25.73
CA PRO A 248 -2.10 -23.46 -27.15
C PRO A 248 -1.68 -22.00 -27.43
N TRP A 249 -1.83 -21.09 -26.46
CA TRP A 249 -1.40 -19.69 -26.60
C TRP A 249 0.12 -19.47 -26.53
N VAL A 250 0.93 -20.51 -26.22
CA VAL A 250 2.40 -20.44 -26.19
C VAL A 250 3.01 -20.60 -27.58
N GLU A 251 2.30 -21.25 -28.51
CA GLU A 251 2.69 -21.44 -29.92
C GLU A 251 3.26 -20.19 -30.59
N PRO A 252 2.59 -19.02 -30.64
CA PRO A 252 3.13 -17.83 -31.30
C PRO A 252 4.47 -17.34 -30.69
N PHE A 253 4.73 -17.59 -29.41
CA PHE A 253 5.98 -17.19 -28.76
C PHE A 253 7.14 -18.13 -29.11
N LEU A 254 6.88 -19.43 -29.32
CA LEU A 254 7.88 -20.37 -29.86
C LEU A 254 8.35 -19.93 -31.26
N TRP A 255 7.43 -19.59 -32.15
CA TRP A 255 7.76 -19.09 -33.49
C TRP A 255 8.52 -17.75 -33.46
N LEU A 256 8.19 -16.86 -32.52
CA LEU A 256 8.89 -15.57 -32.36
C LEU A 256 10.35 -15.77 -31.87
N SER A 257 10.57 -16.76 -30.99
CA SER A 257 11.91 -17.16 -30.52
C SER A 257 12.81 -17.71 -31.64
N PHE A 258 12.24 -18.38 -32.66
CA PHE A 258 13.00 -18.84 -33.83
C PHE A 258 13.24 -17.74 -34.87
N THR A 259 12.22 -16.93 -35.17
CA THR A 259 12.29 -15.96 -36.27
C THR A 259 13.25 -14.80 -36.01
N VAL A 260 13.28 -14.24 -34.79
CA VAL A 260 14.18 -13.10 -34.45
C VAL A 260 15.67 -13.42 -34.64
N PRO A 261 16.25 -14.50 -34.08
CA PRO A 261 17.67 -14.83 -34.31
C PRO A 261 17.96 -15.22 -35.76
N PHE A 262 17.01 -15.85 -36.48
CA PHE A 262 17.18 -16.17 -37.90
C PHE A 262 17.22 -14.92 -38.79
N LEU A 263 16.37 -13.93 -38.50
CA LEU A 263 16.31 -12.65 -39.19
C LEU A 263 17.57 -11.81 -38.89
N LEU A 264 18.08 -11.85 -37.65
CA LEU A 264 19.37 -11.25 -37.29
C LEU A 264 20.57 -11.93 -37.96
N MET A 265 20.53 -13.26 -38.12
CA MET A 265 21.56 -14.00 -38.88
C MET A 265 21.56 -13.61 -40.37
N ILE A 266 20.37 -13.51 -40.98
CA ILE A 266 20.21 -13.03 -42.36
C ILE A 266 20.70 -11.59 -42.49
N LEU A 267 20.33 -10.71 -41.56
CA LEU A 267 20.80 -9.32 -41.54
C LEU A 267 22.32 -9.23 -41.41
N ALA A 268 22.94 -10.04 -40.54
CA ALA A 268 24.40 -10.10 -40.40
C ALA A 268 25.08 -10.60 -41.69
N LEU A 269 24.49 -11.60 -42.36
CA LEU A 269 25.00 -12.11 -43.64
C LEU A 269 24.86 -11.07 -44.77
N ILE A 270 23.75 -10.33 -44.81
CA ILE A 270 23.56 -9.18 -45.72
C ILE A 270 24.61 -8.10 -45.44
N VAL A 271 24.89 -7.75 -44.18
CA VAL A 271 25.92 -6.75 -43.83
C VAL A 271 27.32 -7.21 -44.24
N VAL A 272 27.66 -8.49 -44.05
CA VAL A 272 28.95 -9.04 -44.50
C VAL A 272 29.08 -9.03 -46.04
N PHE A 273 27.99 -9.27 -46.76
CA PHE A 273 28.01 -9.33 -48.24
C PHE A 273 27.90 -7.95 -48.92
N ALA A 274 27.16 -7.02 -48.31
CA ALA A 274 26.98 -5.65 -48.81
C ALA A 274 28.23 -4.77 -48.62
N PHE A 275 29.14 -5.15 -47.71
CA PHE A 275 30.33 -4.37 -47.37
C PHE A 275 31.59 -5.28 -47.29
N PRO A 276 32.10 -5.80 -48.42
CA PRO A 276 33.23 -6.74 -48.43
C PRO A 276 34.57 -6.14 -47.95
N ASN A 277 34.64 -4.82 -47.72
CA ASN A 277 35.88 -4.09 -47.46
C ASN A 277 36.29 -4.00 -45.97
N TYR A 278 35.62 -4.70 -45.05
CA TYR A 278 36.03 -4.79 -43.64
C TYR A 278 37.25 -5.71 -43.39
N ARG A 279 38.14 -5.90 -44.37
CA ARG A 279 39.41 -6.60 -44.12
C ARG A 279 40.29 -5.72 -43.24
N LEU A 280 40.22 -5.94 -41.93
CA LEU A 280 41.13 -5.33 -40.96
C LEU A 280 42.57 -5.74 -41.26
N SER A 281 43.32 -4.78 -41.80
CA SER A 281 44.78 -4.82 -41.83
C SER A 281 45.33 -4.87 -40.40
N ALA A 282 45.84 -6.03 -39.99
CA ALA A 282 46.68 -6.20 -38.81
C ALA A 282 48.03 -6.76 -39.27
N ALA A 283 48.98 -5.86 -39.53
CA ALA A 283 50.31 -6.23 -39.99
C ALA A 283 51.27 -6.48 -38.82
N GLY A 284 52.00 -7.59 -38.88
CA GLY A 284 53.33 -7.78 -38.29
C GLY A 284 53.46 -7.87 -36.77
N ASN A 285 53.77 -9.06 -36.26
CA ASN A 285 55.17 -9.41 -35.96
C ASN A 285 55.32 -10.95 -35.88
N GLY A 286 56.50 -11.52 -36.14
CA GLY A 286 56.68 -12.98 -36.19
C GLY A 286 57.99 -13.50 -35.59
N SER A 287 57.92 -14.72 -35.05
CA SER A 287 59.00 -15.67 -34.73
C SER A 287 58.35 -16.91 -34.09
N SER A 288 58.21 -18.05 -34.77
CA SER A 288 59.19 -19.12 -35.06
C SER A 288 59.31 -20.21 -33.99
N SER A 289 59.08 -21.47 -34.42
CA SER A 289 59.59 -22.76 -33.88
C SER A 289 59.31 -23.19 -32.42
N GLY A 290 58.93 -24.47 -32.22
CA GLY A 290 59.08 -25.13 -30.91
C GLY A 290 58.04 -26.21 -30.53
N ASP A 291 58.10 -27.37 -31.19
CA ASP A 291 58.07 -28.73 -30.60
C ASP A 291 57.00 -29.21 -29.57
N THR A 292 56.31 -30.27 -30.03
CA THR A 292 56.09 -31.59 -29.39
C THR A 292 55.17 -31.83 -28.18
N SER A 293 54.40 -32.92 -28.37
CA SER A 293 54.06 -33.99 -27.41
C SER A 293 53.09 -33.76 -26.25
N ALA A 294 51.96 -34.49 -26.36
CA ALA A 294 51.34 -35.28 -25.28
C ALA A 294 50.77 -34.47 -24.06
N ALA A 295 50.01 -35.03 -23.11
CA ALA A 295 49.40 -36.35 -22.97
C ALA A 295 48.26 -36.29 -21.93
N TRP A 296 47.28 -37.20 -22.05
CA TRP A 296 46.63 -37.95 -20.95
C TRP A 296 45.99 -37.26 -19.72
N LEU A 297 44.76 -37.75 -19.44
CA LEU A 297 44.13 -37.95 -18.12
C LEU A 297 43.64 -36.72 -17.31
N ALA A 298 42.78 -36.88 -16.30
CA ALA A 298 41.52 -37.64 -16.19
C ALA A 298 40.90 -37.40 -14.80
N THR A 299 39.56 -37.42 -14.72
CA THR A 299 38.78 -37.56 -13.45
C THR A 299 38.90 -36.35 -12.47
N SER A 300 38.11 -36.16 -11.42
CA SER A 300 37.03 -36.98 -10.81
C SER A 300 36.12 -36.10 -9.90
N HIS A 301 34.92 -36.62 -9.56
CA HIS A 301 34.20 -36.46 -8.26
C HIS A 301 33.87 -35.04 -7.72
N LEU A 302 33.00 -34.77 -6.72
CA LEU A 302 31.73 -35.29 -6.14
C LEU A 302 31.13 -34.06 -5.37
N HIS A 303 29.89 -33.96 -4.86
CA HIS A 303 28.75 -34.86 -4.65
C HIS A 303 27.43 -34.03 -4.79
N SER A 304 26.27 -34.61 -4.49
CA SER A 304 24.95 -33.94 -4.39
C SER A 304 24.35 -34.08 -2.99
N SER A 305 23.62 -33.07 -2.50
CA SER A 305 22.55 -33.25 -1.51
C SER A 305 21.43 -32.23 -1.70
N SER A 306 20.19 -32.67 -1.50
CA SER A 306 18.97 -31.90 -1.68
C SER A 306 17.99 -32.20 -0.56
N GLY A 307 17.36 -31.17 -0.01
CA GLY A 307 16.26 -31.29 0.94
C GLY A 307 15.38 -30.03 0.86
N GLY A 308 14.07 -30.20 0.90
CA GLY A 308 13.12 -29.11 0.74
C GLY A 308 11.69 -29.61 0.75
N ASP A 309 11.08 -29.64 1.93
CA ASP A 309 9.66 -29.91 2.10
C ASP A 309 8.82 -28.67 1.76
N SER A 310 7.58 -28.89 1.35
CA SER A 310 6.62 -27.83 1.07
C SER A 310 5.35 -28.01 1.90
N ALA A 311 4.79 -26.88 2.37
CA ALA A 311 3.53 -26.84 3.09
C ALA A 311 2.59 -25.85 2.41
N SER A 312 1.30 -26.17 2.39
CA SER A 312 0.23 -25.33 1.87
C SER A 312 -0.72 -24.93 3.00
N HIS A 313 -1.32 -23.74 2.89
CA HIS A 313 -2.35 -23.28 3.82
C HIS A 313 -3.68 -23.10 3.10
N HIS A 314 -4.76 -23.35 3.84
CA HIS A 314 -6.14 -23.08 3.44
C HIS A 314 -6.69 -21.98 4.38
N SER A 315 -7.52 -21.09 3.86
CA SER A 315 -8.23 -20.08 4.65
C SER A 315 -9.69 -20.46 4.85
N SER A 316 -10.21 -20.25 6.06
CA SER A 316 -11.59 -20.52 6.44
C SER A 316 -12.29 -19.24 6.88
N HIS A 317 -13.45 -18.94 6.28
CA HIS A 317 -14.22 -17.74 6.62
C HIS A 317 -14.89 -17.84 7.99
N HIS A 318 -14.64 -16.85 8.86
CA HIS A 318 -15.39 -16.64 10.10
C HIS A 318 -16.44 -15.53 9.91
N SER A 319 -17.70 -15.85 10.21
CA SER A 319 -18.77 -14.86 10.40
C SER A 319 -18.73 -14.31 11.83
N VAL A 320 -18.82 -13.00 12.00
CA VAL A 320 -18.75 -12.33 13.33
C VAL A 320 -20.04 -11.58 13.61
N SER A 321 -20.54 -11.74 14.84
CA SER A 321 -21.75 -11.10 15.36
C SER A 321 -21.54 -9.61 15.68
N SER A 322 -22.64 -8.85 15.67
CA SER A 322 -22.75 -7.53 16.30
C SER A 322 -22.29 -7.55 17.77
N GLY A 323 -21.80 -6.42 18.27
CA GLY A 323 -21.25 -6.28 19.62
C GLY A 323 -22.22 -6.65 20.76
N ASP A 324 -21.64 -7.21 21.83
CA ASP A 324 -22.34 -7.84 22.96
C ASP A 324 -22.94 -6.86 23.98
N GLY A 325 -22.95 -5.54 23.70
CA GLY A 325 -23.65 -4.55 24.54
C GLY A 325 -22.80 -3.46 25.17
N GLY A 326 -21.52 -3.32 24.82
CA GLY A 326 -20.61 -2.33 25.40
C GLY A 326 -20.93 -0.88 25.03
N SER A 327 -20.37 0.05 25.80
CA SER A 327 -20.63 1.50 25.69
C SER A 327 -19.41 2.35 26.03
N SER A 328 -19.29 3.54 25.42
CA SER A 328 -18.27 4.54 25.70
C SER A 328 -18.84 5.93 25.96
N ASP A 329 -18.17 6.66 26.85
CA ASP A 329 -18.44 8.05 27.22
C ASP A 329 -17.49 9.05 26.51
N GLY A 330 -16.75 8.62 25.46
CA GLY A 330 -15.77 9.44 24.75
C GLY A 330 -14.29 9.16 25.12
N GLY A 331 -13.99 7.99 25.71
CA GLY A 331 -12.63 7.62 26.11
C GLY A 331 -11.71 7.33 24.92
N GLY A 332 -10.40 7.54 25.10
CA GLY A 332 -9.37 7.32 24.08
C GLY A 332 -8.75 8.63 23.56
N SER A 333 -8.35 8.66 22.29
CA SER A 333 -7.57 9.79 21.75
C SER A 333 -7.76 9.96 20.24
N SER A 334 -7.59 11.18 19.73
CA SER A 334 -7.64 11.55 18.32
C SER A 334 -6.43 12.38 17.89
N ASP A 335 -6.04 12.28 16.62
CA ASP A 335 -4.93 13.05 16.02
C ASP A 335 -5.10 13.16 14.48
N ASN A 336 -4.22 13.95 13.83
CA ASN A 336 -4.21 14.16 12.38
C ASN A 336 -2.80 13.98 11.74
N TRP A 337 -2.71 13.90 10.41
CA TRP A 337 -1.44 13.57 9.72
C TRP A 337 -1.10 14.31 8.43
#